data_AF-A0A7V4EP08-F1
#
_entry.id   AF-A0A7V4EP08-F1
#
_cell.length_a   1.000
_cell.length_b   1.000
_cell.length_c   1.000
_cell.angle_alpha   90.00
_cell.angle_beta   90.00
_cell.angle_gamma   90.00
#
_symmetry.space_group_name_H-M   'P 1'
#
loop_
_entity.id
_entity.type
_entity.pdbx_description
1 polymer ?
#
loop_
_entity_poly.entity_id
_entity_poly.type
_entity_poly.pdbx_seq_one_letter_code
_entity_poly.pdbx_strand_id
1 'polypeptide(L)'
;MIERLDAFLTHLKNERQASPHTIDAYSRDLALFIQFMEDNGYSADAASVTARQVRHYLGAMRRDGLGATTAARRLSALRTFFKYLKKQGVVESNPAALVES
;
A
#
# COMPACT_ATOMS: atom_id res chain seq x y z
N MET A 1 1.83 -10.54 -3.51
CA MET A 1 1.14 -9.39 -2.87
C MET A 1 -0.37 -9.37 -3.11
N ILE A 2 -0.88 -9.75 -4.29
CA ILE A 2 -2.32 -9.72 -4.64
C ILE A 2 -3.20 -10.46 -3.63
N GLU A 3 -2.87 -11.71 -3.26
CA GLU A 3 -3.65 -12.46 -2.27
C GLU A 3 -3.77 -11.75 -0.91
N ARG A 4 -2.72 -11.01 -0.52
CA ARG A 4 -2.69 -10.25 0.72
C ARG A 4 -3.55 -8.99 0.63
N LEU A 5 -3.63 -8.38 -0.56
CA LEU A 5 -4.56 -7.28 -0.83
C LEU A 5 -6.00 -7.76 -0.69
N ASP A 6 -6.37 -8.89 -1.31
CA ASP A 6 -7.73 -9.43 -1.23
C ASP A 6 -8.14 -9.70 0.22
N ALA A 7 -7.28 -10.38 0.99
CA ALA A 7 -7.51 -10.63 2.41
C ALA A 7 -7.68 -9.33 3.22
N PHE A 8 -6.90 -8.29 2.90
CA PHE A 8 -7.01 -6.98 3.53
C PHE A 8 -8.34 -6.29 3.18
N LEU A 9 -8.78 -6.33 1.92
CA LEU A 9 -10.05 -5.73 1.50
C LEU A 9 -11.23 -6.47 2.14
N THR A 10 -11.18 -7.80 2.25
CA THR A 10 -12.16 -8.59 3.00
C THR A 10 -12.18 -8.20 4.48
N HIS A 11 -11.01 -8.01 5.11
CA HIS A 11 -10.91 -7.55 6.49
C HIS A 11 -11.54 -6.16 6.67
N LEU A 12 -11.26 -5.20 5.77
CA LEU A 12 -11.87 -3.88 5.81
C LEU A 12 -13.40 -3.94 5.68
N LYS A 13 -13.91 -4.79 4.79
CA LYS A 13 -15.35 -4.99 4.59
C LYS A 13 -16.02 -5.56 5.85
N ASN A 14 -15.46 -6.63 6.39
CA ASN A 14 -16.14 -7.44 7.40
C ASN A 14 -15.91 -6.91 8.82
N GLU A 15 -14.67 -6.60 9.19
CA GLU A 15 -14.32 -6.22 10.55
C GLU A 15 -14.39 -4.71 10.79
N ARG A 16 -14.20 -3.90 9.75
CA ARG A 16 -14.24 -2.44 9.85
C ARG A 16 -15.51 -1.81 9.30
N GLN A 17 -16.40 -2.62 8.72
CA GLN A 17 -17.62 -2.15 8.05
C GLN A 17 -17.36 -0.98 7.10
N ALA A 18 -16.20 -1.00 6.43
CA ALA A 18 -15.80 0.07 5.54
C ALA A 18 -16.82 0.20 4.38
N SER A 19 -17.16 1.43 4.01
CA SER A 19 -18.07 1.66 2.89
C SER A 19 -17.50 1.11 1.58
N PRO A 20 -18.34 0.75 0.59
CA PRO A 20 -17.86 0.31 -0.72
C PRO A 20 -16.85 1.28 -1.34
N HIS A 21 -17.13 2.59 -1.26
CA HIS A 21 -16.20 3.63 -1.75
C HIS A 21 -14.85 3.63 -1.03
N THR A 22 -14.82 3.29 0.25
CA THR A 22 -13.57 3.16 1.01
C THR A 22 -12.78 1.96 0.50
N ILE A 23 -13.45 0.80 0.34
CA ILE A 23 -12.83 -0.43 -0.19
C ILE A 23 -12.25 -0.17 -1.58
N ASP A 24 -13.01 0.48 -2.47
CA ASP A 24 -12.56 0.81 -3.82
C ASP A 24 -11.37 1.77 -3.84
N ALA A 25 -11.33 2.73 -2.91
CA ALA A 25 -10.20 3.64 -2.77
C ALA A 25 -8.93 2.88 -2.33
N TYR A 26 -9.03 2.01 -1.34
CA TYR A 26 -7.91 1.17 -0.89
C TYR A 26 -7.46 0.19 -1.99
N SER A 27 -8.41 -0.47 -2.66
CA SER A 27 -8.13 -1.41 -3.75
C SER A 27 -7.32 -0.75 -4.85
N ARG A 28 -7.79 0.39 -5.39
CA ARG A 28 -7.11 1.11 -6.46
C ARG A 28 -5.72 1.59 -6.06
N ASP A 29 -5.59 2.18 -4.87
CA ASP A 29 -4.31 2.72 -4.41
C ASP A 29 -3.26 1.64 -4.21
N LEU A 30 -3.65 0.51 -3.60
CA LEU A 30 -2.73 -0.60 -3.33
C LEU A 30 -2.41 -1.39 -4.61
N ALA A 31 -3.37 -1.56 -5.52
CA ALA A 31 -3.11 -2.18 -6.82
C ALA A 31 -2.07 -1.38 -7.62
N LEU A 32 -2.14 -0.05 -7.63
CA LEU A 32 -1.15 0.80 -8.29
C LEU A 32 0.25 0.70 -7.66
N PHE A 33 0.33 0.50 -6.34
CA PHE A 33 1.62 0.23 -5.71
C PHE A 33 2.17 -1.15 -6.11
N ILE A 34 1.33 -2.19 -6.12
CA ILE A 34 1.75 -3.54 -6.52
C ILE A 34 2.24 -3.54 -7.97
N GLN A 35 1.49 -2.90 -8.88
CA GLN A 35 1.92 -2.73 -10.27
C GLN A 35 3.26 -2.01 -10.36
N PHE A 36 3.44 -0.91 -9.62
CA PHE A 36 4.73 -0.21 -9.58
C PHE A 36 5.88 -1.11 -9.10
N MET A 37 5.64 -1.98 -8.11
CA MET A 37 6.65 -2.92 -7.64
C MET A 37 7.06 -3.90 -8.73
N GLU A 38 6.08 -4.45 -9.45
CA GLU A 38 6.29 -5.36 -10.58
C GLU A 38 7.03 -4.68 -11.74
N ASP A 39 6.60 -3.49 -12.15
CA ASP A 39 7.20 -2.72 -13.25
C ASP A 39 8.67 -2.35 -12.99
N ASN A 40 9.06 -2.24 -11.72
CA ASN A 40 10.44 -1.94 -11.31
C ASN A 40 11.25 -3.20 -10.95
N GLY A 41 10.73 -4.40 -11.22
CA GLY A 41 11.40 -5.67 -10.96
C GLY A 41 11.63 -5.96 -9.48
N TYR A 42 10.84 -5.37 -8.58
CA TYR A 42 10.89 -5.68 -7.16
C TYR A 42 10.13 -6.98 -6.87
N SER A 43 10.51 -7.63 -5.77
CA SER A 43 9.87 -8.87 -5.34
C SER A 43 8.37 -8.68 -5.07
N ALA A 44 7.59 -9.67 -5.48
CA ALA A 44 6.16 -9.74 -5.24
C ALA A 44 5.79 -10.12 -3.79
N ASP A 45 6.79 -10.44 -2.96
CA ASP A 45 6.62 -10.72 -1.54
C ASP A 45 6.52 -9.44 -0.72
N ALA A 46 5.43 -9.29 0.05
CA ALA A 46 5.20 -8.14 0.90
C ALA A 46 6.27 -8.01 2.01
N ALA A 47 6.85 -9.12 2.47
CA ALA A 47 7.90 -9.10 3.50
C ALA A 47 9.22 -8.49 3.00
N SER A 48 9.45 -8.51 1.69
CA SER A 48 10.63 -7.93 1.06
C SER A 48 10.56 -6.42 0.83
N VAL A 49 9.39 -5.81 1.07
CA VAL A 49 9.17 -4.39 0.80
C VAL A 49 9.90 -3.51 1.80
N THR A 50 10.67 -2.56 1.28
CA THR A 50 11.49 -1.63 2.05
C THR A 50 10.97 -0.20 2.02
N ALA A 51 11.31 0.61 3.03
CA ALA A 51 10.99 2.03 3.04
C ALA A 51 11.60 2.80 1.84
N ARG A 52 12.73 2.32 1.29
CA ARG A 52 13.35 2.88 0.09
C ARG A 52 12.46 2.70 -1.14
N GLN A 53 11.85 1.53 -1.32
CA GLN A 53 10.93 1.28 -2.43
C GLN A 53 9.64 2.10 -2.28
N VAL A 54 9.12 2.26 -1.06
CA VAL A 54 7.97 3.15 -0.80
C VAL A 54 8.30 4.60 -1.14
N ARG A 55 9.49 5.10 -0.77
CA ARG A 55 9.95 6.45 -1.19
C ARG A 55 10.10 6.56 -2.70
N HIS A 56 10.62 5.52 -3.35
CA HIS A 56 10.76 5.49 -4.81
C HIS A 56 9.39 5.62 -5.49
N TYR A 57 8.39 4.86 -5.02
CA TYR A 57 7.01 4.95 -5.50
C TYR A 57 6.43 6.37 -5.39
N LEU A 58 6.52 6.98 -4.21
CA LEU A 58 6.03 8.35 -4.00
C LEU A 58 6.79 9.38 -4.84
N GLY A 59 8.10 9.19 -5.02
CA GLY A 59 8.92 10.03 -5.88
C GLY A 59 8.54 9.93 -7.35
N ALA A 60 8.23 8.72 -7.84
CA ALA A 60 7.76 8.50 -9.21
C ALA A 60 6.43 9.22 -9.44
N MET A 61 5.47 9.09 -8.53
CA MET A 61 4.19 9.77 -8.64
C MET A 61 4.32 11.30 -8.75
N ARG A 62 5.23 11.91 -7.97
CA ARG A 62 5.46 13.36 -8.02
C ARG A 62 6.05 13.79 -9.37
N ARG A 63 6.89 12.96 -9.99
CA ARG A 63 7.42 13.22 -11.35
C ARG A 63 6.35 13.14 -12.42
N ASP A 64 5.37 12.25 -12.24
CA ASP A 64 4.23 12.09 -13.15
C ASP A 64 3.14 13.17 -12.97
N GLY A 65 3.43 14.23 -12.20
CA GLY A 65 2.52 15.36 -12.00
C GLY A 65 1.35 15.10 -11.04
N LEU A 66 1.36 13.97 -10.30
CA LEU A 66 0.33 13.72 -9.30
C LEU A 66 0.51 14.65 -8.10
N GLY A 67 -0.58 15.34 -7.72
CA GLY A 67 -0.58 16.29 -6.62
C GLY A 67 -0.25 15.65 -5.26
N ALA A 68 0.29 16.46 -4.35
CA ALA A 68 0.70 16.06 -3.00
C ALA A 68 -0.42 15.34 -2.22
N THR A 69 -1.67 15.76 -2.40
CA THR A 69 -2.85 15.11 -1.80
C THR A 69 -2.99 13.64 -2.21
N THR A 70 -2.75 13.31 -3.49
CA THR A 70 -2.84 11.94 -3.99
C THR A 70 -1.72 11.07 -3.43
N ALA A 71 -0.50 11.62 -3.35
CA ALA A 71 0.66 10.94 -2.75
C ALA A 71 0.43 10.64 -1.26
N ALA A 72 -0.05 11.63 -0.50
CA ALA A 72 -0.38 11.46 0.91
C ALA A 72 -1.48 10.42 1.13
N ARG A 73 -2.54 10.43 0.30
CA ARG A 73 -3.62 9.44 0.37
C ARG A 73 -3.12 8.02 0.12
N ARG A 74 -2.30 7.81 -0.92
CA ARG A 74 -1.71 6.49 -1.21
C ARG A 74 -0.73 6.04 -0.14
N LEU A 75 0.08 6.94 0.42
CA LEU A 75 0.94 6.62 1.56
C LEU A 75 0.13 6.18 2.78
N SER A 76 -1.00 6.84 3.05
CA SER A 76 -1.94 6.42 4.10
C SER A 76 -2.50 5.01 3.84
N ALA A 77 -2.87 4.71 2.59
CA ALA A 77 -3.32 3.38 2.20
C ALA A 77 -2.24 2.31 2.47
N LEU A 78 -0.99 2.57 2.07
CA LEU A 78 0.14 1.68 2.32
C LEU A 78 0.40 1.48 3.81
N ARG A 79 0.37 2.55 4.62
CA ARG A 79 0.56 2.45 6.07
C ARG A 79 -0.49 1.54 6.71
N THR A 80 -1.75 1.66 6.33
CA THR A 80 -2.82 0.82 6.86
C THR A 80 -2.68 -0.63 6.40
N PHE A 81 -2.35 -0.86 5.13
CA PHE A 81 -2.13 -2.20 4.58
C PHE A 81 -0.98 -2.93 5.29
N PHE A 82 0.20 -2.33 5.37
CA PHE A 82 1.35 -2.93 6.05
C PHE A 82 1.15 -3.06 7.57
N LYS A 83 0.34 -2.19 8.18
CA LYS A 83 -0.10 -2.38 9.59
C LYS A 83 -0.95 -3.64 9.75
N TYR A 84 -1.87 -3.89 8.82
CA TYR A 84 -2.64 -5.13 8.79
C TYR A 84 -1.73 -6.34 8.60
N LEU A 85 -0.82 -6.32 7.62
CA LEU A 85 0.11 -7.44 7.38
C LEU A 85 1.01 -7.74 8.58
N LYS A 86 1.45 -6.70 9.30
CA LYS A 86 2.21 -6.87 10.54
C LYS A 86 1.37 -7.59 11.60
N LYS A 87 0.10 -7.23 11.75
CA LYS A 87 -0.83 -7.90 12.69
C LYS A 87 -1.04 -9.38 12.32
N GLN A 88 -0.98 -9.71 11.03
CA GLN A 88 -1.08 -11.09 10.52
C GLN A 88 0.26 -11.87 10.58
N GLY A 89 1.34 -11.26 11.06
CA GLY A 89 2.67 -11.88 11.09
C GLY A 89 3.33 -12.06 9.72
N VAL A 90 2.80 -11.43 8.66
CA VAL A 90 3.33 -11.53 7.29
C VAL A 90 4.57 -10.65 7.10
N VAL A 91 4.66 -9.53 7.82
CA VAL A 91 5.81 -8.63 7.80
C VAL A 91 6.23 -8.31 9.24
N GLU A 92 7.53 -8.15 9.47
CA GLU A 92 8.05 -7.82 10.80
C GLU A 92 7.81 -6.34 11.17
N SER A 93 7.86 -5.47 10.17
CA SER A 93 7.74 -4.02 10.34
C SER A 93 6.90 -3.39 9.22
N ASN A 94 6.44 -2.16 9.46
CA ASN A 94 5.69 -1.39 8.46
C ASN A 94 6.66 -0.47 7.70
N PRO A 95 7.06 -0.80 6.46
CA PRO A 95 7.99 0.01 5.70
C PRO A 95 7.43 1.41 5.36
N ALA A 96 6.12 1.53 5.21
CA ALA A 96 5.45 2.80 4.92
C ALA A 96 5.31 3.72 6.14
N ALA A 97 5.48 3.20 7.36
CA ALA A 97 5.51 4.02 8.57
C ALA A 97 6.80 4.86 8.68
N LEU A 98 7.88 4.46 7.99
CA LEU A 98 9.19 5.13 8.00
C LEU A 98 9.33 6.19 6.88
N VAL A 99 8.24 6.54 6.21
CA VAL A 99 8.22 7.45 5.07
C VAL A 99 7.33 8.64 5.39
N GLU A 100 7.79 9.84 5.11
CA GLU A 100 7.05 11.09 5.31
C GLU A 100 6.30 11.50 4.03
N SER A 101 5.19 12.24 4.21
CA SER A 101 4.28 12.68 3.15
C SER A 101 4.75 13.91 2.40
#